data_AF-A0A7S4QKK2-F1
#
_entry.id   AF-A0A7S4QKK2-F1
#
_cell.length_a   1.000
_cell.length_b   1.000
_cell.length_c   1.000
_cell.angle_alpha   90.00
_cell.angle_beta   90.00
_cell.angle_gamma   90.00
#
_symmetry.space_group_name_H-M   'P 1'
#
loop_
_entity.id
_entity.type
_entity.pdbx_description
1 polymer ?
#
loop_
_entity_poly.entity_id
_entity_poly.type
_entity_poly.pdbx_seq_one_letter_code
_entity_poly.pdbx_strand_id
1 'polypeptide(L)'
;MFIHFRQSSAIACLLLTATTTLSSFSNGFSIVSSPANIGKSNTLSLLHATPNNKNGESNNSDVHLYRQARITTPLLTALFTTLFSNVSPANAGIGSVIPFEVTRKEKFAGSVTNSVILLRMKATLRKSGYYAKKAVIGTFKPKDDLSVALVTEFGDGRLFNLAEDSSAVEKYVEASNEKPHALILYGQDVDISPSGEVGTIAGDDLKATEKAIMEKLVGKGLKDFTLVGGIVIHRVKTGGKDAGEDCFFPVSITSTADGKVTDIFPEVFGDLPTPRQTVVLL
;
A
#
# COMPACT_ATOMS: atom_id res chain seq x y z
N MET A 1 12.23 65.13 35.03
CA MET A 1 12.36 63.80 35.69
C MET A 1 10.94 63.28 35.89
N PHE A 2 10.37 62.31 35.20
CA PHE A 2 10.77 61.37 34.15
C PHE A 2 9.73 61.43 33.01
N ILE A 3 10.21 61.41 31.77
CA ILE A 3 9.45 61.16 30.54
C ILE A 3 9.60 59.66 30.28
N HIS A 4 8.54 58.91 29.96
CA HIS A 4 8.62 57.69 29.13
C HIS A 4 7.24 57.06 28.82
N PHE A 5 7.20 56.35 27.68
CA PHE A 5 6.16 55.43 27.14
C PHE A 5 4.96 56.11 26.43
N ARG A 6 4.66 55.85 25.15
CA ARG A 6 4.81 54.64 24.31
C ARG A 6 5.13 54.98 22.85
N GLN A 7 6.15 54.31 22.29
CA GLN A 7 6.32 54.16 20.84
C GLN A 7 5.42 53.03 20.35
N SER A 8 4.52 53.33 19.41
CA SER A 8 3.82 52.33 18.59
C SER A 8 4.74 51.89 17.47
N SER A 9 5.20 50.64 17.50
CA SER A 9 5.88 50.01 16.38
C SER A 9 4.82 49.50 15.40
N ALA A 10 4.62 50.23 14.29
CA ALA A 10 3.95 49.70 13.11
C ALA A 10 4.95 48.84 12.35
N ILE A 11 4.75 47.52 12.39
CA ILE A 11 5.50 46.56 11.57
C ILE A 11 4.86 46.55 10.19
N ALA A 12 5.53 47.16 9.22
CA ALA A 12 5.20 47.07 7.81
C ALA A 12 5.52 45.66 7.31
N CYS A 13 4.50 44.89 6.97
CA CYS A 13 4.63 43.59 6.33
C CYS A 13 4.82 43.81 4.82
N LEU A 14 6.06 43.67 4.36
CA LEU A 14 6.42 43.77 2.94
C LEU A 14 6.01 42.45 2.26
N LEU A 15 4.90 42.46 1.50
CA LEU A 15 4.55 41.36 0.60
C LEU A 15 5.51 41.37 -0.59
N LEU A 16 6.35 40.35 -0.70
CA LEU A 16 7.09 40.02 -1.92
C LEU A 16 6.27 38.98 -2.70
N THR A 17 5.59 39.41 -3.77
CA THR A 17 4.95 38.53 -4.75
C THR A 17 5.99 38.06 -5.77
N ALA A 18 6.45 36.82 -5.63
CA ALA A 18 7.24 36.16 -6.66
C ALA A 18 6.30 35.42 -7.64
N THR A 19 5.98 36.05 -8.75
CA THR A 19 5.32 35.42 -9.90
C THR A 19 6.36 34.58 -10.66
N THR A 20 6.27 33.26 -10.52
CA THR A 20 6.98 32.32 -11.40
C THR A 20 5.98 31.73 -12.40
N THR A 21 6.12 32.15 -13.64
CA THR A 21 5.48 31.58 -14.82
C THR A 21 6.07 30.20 -15.11
N LEU A 22 5.26 29.15 -14.95
CA LEU A 22 5.59 27.81 -15.43
C LEU A 22 4.98 27.60 -16.82
N SER A 23 5.86 27.32 -17.76
CA SER A 23 5.63 26.99 -19.16
C SER A 23 4.91 25.65 -19.32
N SER A 24 3.82 25.66 -20.09
CA SER A 24 3.12 24.46 -20.57
C SER A 24 3.99 23.67 -21.56
N PHE A 25 4.25 22.40 -21.27
CA PHE A 25 4.65 21.42 -22.29
C PHE A 25 3.40 20.65 -22.74
N SER A 26 2.96 20.91 -23.97
CA SER A 26 1.97 20.06 -24.64
C SER A 26 2.69 18.95 -25.39
N ASN A 27 2.48 17.69 -24.98
CA ASN A 27 2.75 16.55 -25.85
C ASN A 27 1.42 15.97 -26.30
N GLY A 28 1.17 16.10 -27.61
CA GLY A 28 -0.02 15.66 -28.28
C GLY A 28 -0.15 14.14 -28.28
N PHE A 29 -1.36 13.70 -27.92
CA PHE A 29 -1.85 12.34 -28.17
C PHE A 29 -2.76 12.41 -29.40
N SER A 30 -2.45 11.63 -30.44
CA SER A 30 -3.38 11.34 -31.53
C SER A 30 -3.66 9.85 -31.56
N ILE A 31 -4.96 9.54 -31.47
CA ILE A 31 -5.60 8.22 -31.47
C ILE A 31 -5.96 7.84 -32.91
N VAL A 32 -5.71 6.59 -33.32
CA VAL A 32 -6.44 5.87 -34.40
C VAL A 32 -6.32 4.35 -34.09
N SER A 33 -7.27 3.75 -33.37
CA SER A 33 -8.47 3.00 -33.82
C SER A 33 -8.21 1.70 -34.61
N SER A 34 -8.63 0.56 -34.04
CA SER A 34 -9.77 -0.24 -34.53
C SER A 34 -9.96 -1.57 -33.77
N PRO A 35 -11.21 -2.04 -33.56
CA PRO A 35 -11.55 -3.32 -32.92
C PRO A 35 -12.05 -4.38 -33.92
N ALA A 36 -11.70 -5.64 -33.67
CA ALA A 36 -12.38 -6.89 -34.07
C ALA A 36 -11.59 -8.05 -33.42
N ASN A 37 -12.09 -9.23 -33.02
CA ASN A 37 -13.32 -9.90 -33.33
C ASN A 37 -13.58 -11.00 -32.28
N ILE A 38 -14.86 -11.18 -32.01
CA ILE A 38 -15.64 -12.32 -31.50
C ILE A 38 -14.91 -13.69 -31.52
N GLY A 39 -14.80 -14.31 -30.35
CA GLY A 39 -14.48 -15.73 -30.17
C GLY A 39 -15.42 -16.38 -29.17
N LYS A 40 -16.47 -17.04 -29.69
CA LYS A 40 -17.42 -17.88 -28.96
C LYS A 40 -16.71 -19.10 -28.36
N SER A 41 -16.99 -19.46 -27.12
CA SER A 41 -16.89 -20.86 -26.67
C SER A 41 -17.79 -21.16 -25.47
N ASN A 42 -18.88 -21.86 -25.80
CA ASN A 42 -19.44 -23.03 -25.14
C ASN A 42 -19.77 -22.97 -23.64
N THR A 43 -21.05 -22.68 -23.41
CA THR A 43 -21.89 -23.17 -22.32
C THR A 43 -21.81 -24.70 -22.18
N LEU A 44 -21.42 -25.17 -20.99
CA LEU A 44 -21.63 -26.55 -20.54
C LEU A 44 -22.58 -26.50 -19.35
N SER A 45 -23.85 -26.81 -19.62
CA SER A 45 -24.92 -26.95 -18.65
C SER A 45 -24.78 -28.33 -17.98
N LEU A 46 -24.61 -28.38 -16.66
CA LEU A 46 -24.78 -29.61 -15.89
C LEU A 46 -25.98 -29.43 -14.95
N LEU A 47 -27.04 -30.17 -15.26
CA LEU A 47 -28.25 -30.36 -14.45
C LEU A 47 -27.99 -31.22 -13.20
N HIS A 48 -28.95 -31.13 -12.26
CA HIS A 48 -29.25 -31.96 -11.08
C HIS A 48 -28.67 -31.43 -9.75
N ALA A 49 -29.39 -31.37 -8.63
CA ALA A 49 -30.77 -31.72 -8.31
C ALA A 49 -31.20 -30.94 -7.05
N THR A 50 -32.47 -30.55 -6.99
CA THR A 50 -33.14 -30.00 -5.81
C THR A 50 -33.82 -31.13 -5.03
N PRO A 51 -33.60 -31.29 -3.72
CA PRO A 51 -34.53 -32.00 -2.87
C PRO A 51 -35.49 -31.02 -2.20
N ASN A 52 -36.75 -31.22 -2.51
CA ASN A 52 -37.92 -30.68 -1.85
C ASN A 52 -38.16 -31.51 -0.57
N ASN A 53 -38.23 -30.91 0.62
CA ASN A 53 -38.88 -31.57 1.75
C ASN A 53 -39.61 -30.57 2.65
N LYS A 54 -40.88 -30.89 2.89
CA LYS A 54 -41.83 -30.14 3.73
C LYS A 54 -41.91 -30.77 5.12
N ASN A 55 -42.17 -29.87 6.08
CA ASN A 55 -42.89 -30.07 7.34
C ASN A 55 -42.23 -30.86 8.48
N GLY A 56 -42.26 -30.22 9.65
CA GLY A 56 -42.04 -30.87 10.94
C GLY A 56 -41.86 -29.85 12.06
N GLU A 57 -42.94 -29.22 12.51
CA GLU A 57 -43.01 -28.64 13.86
C GLU A 57 -42.87 -29.77 14.90
N SER A 58 -42.01 -29.60 15.89
CA SER A 58 -42.16 -30.24 17.20
C SER A 58 -41.34 -29.51 18.25
N ASN A 59 -42.04 -29.06 19.29
CA ASN A 59 -41.53 -28.51 20.54
C ASN A 59 -40.80 -29.58 21.35
N ASN A 60 -39.63 -29.28 21.94
CA ASN A 60 -39.44 -29.40 23.39
C ASN A 60 -38.00 -29.08 23.87
N SER A 61 -37.98 -28.30 24.95
CA SER A 61 -37.13 -28.37 26.15
C SER A 61 -35.69 -28.89 26.09
N ASP A 62 -34.79 -27.99 26.50
CA ASP A 62 -33.76 -28.13 27.54
C ASP A 62 -32.77 -29.31 27.54
N VAL A 63 -31.57 -28.94 28.04
CA VAL A 63 -30.69 -29.74 28.90
C VAL A 63 -29.38 -30.28 28.26
N HIS A 64 -28.27 -29.73 28.80
CA HIS A 64 -26.91 -30.32 28.96
C HIS A 64 -26.07 -30.61 27.70
N LEU A 65 -24.74 -30.67 27.70
CA LEU A 65 -23.59 -30.24 28.52
C LEU A 65 -22.39 -30.65 27.62
N TYR A 66 -21.32 -29.85 27.61
CA TYR A 66 -19.92 -30.24 27.37
C TYR A 66 -19.61 -31.31 26.31
N ARG A 67 -19.08 -30.87 25.15
CA ARG A 67 -18.13 -31.67 24.38
C ARG A 67 -16.76 -31.01 24.40
N GLN A 68 -16.03 -31.21 25.49
CA GLN A 68 -14.58 -30.97 25.54
C GLN A 68 -13.90 -32.00 24.63
N ALA A 69 -13.41 -31.55 23.48
CA ALA A 69 -12.50 -32.33 22.66
C ALA A 69 -11.14 -32.38 23.36
N ARG A 70 -10.84 -33.49 24.04
CA ARG A 70 -9.51 -33.79 24.57
C ARG A 70 -8.60 -34.11 23.39
N ILE A 71 -7.70 -33.18 23.06
CA ILE A 71 -6.58 -33.42 22.15
C ILE A 71 -5.55 -34.23 22.95
N THR A 72 -5.57 -35.55 22.77
CA THR A 72 -4.50 -36.44 23.20
C THR A 72 -3.36 -36.37 22.19
N THR A 73 -2.27 -35.71 22.57
CA THR A 73 -0.99 -35.75 21.85
C THR A 73 -0.27 -37.07 22.17
N PRO A 74 0.08 -37.91 21.17
CA PRO A 74 1.09 -38.93 21.40
C PRO A 74 2.48 -38.28 21.36
N LEU A 75 3.01 -38.07 22.57
CA LEU A 75 4.44 -37.93 22.81
C LEU A 75 5.10 -39.29 22.49
N LEU A 76 6.30 -39.25 21.88
CA LEU A 76 7.21 -40.36 21.58
C LEU A 76 7.03 -41.07 20.22
N THR A 77 7.83 -40.68 19.24
CA THR A 77 8.86 -41.59 18.69
C THR A 77 10.03 -40.77 18.14
N ALA A 78 11.08 -40.64 18.95
CA ALA A 78 12.43 -40.35 18.48
C ALA A 78 13.06 -41.66 17.96
N LEU A 79 14.08 -41.52 17.12
CA LEU A 79 14.98 -42.57 16.58
C LEU A 79 14.49 -43.29 15.32
N PHE A 80 14.71 -42.64 14.16
CA PHE A 80 15.25 -43.37 13.01
C PHE A 80 16.50 -42.66 12.49
N THR A 81 17.61 -43.34 12.71
CA THR A 81 18.97 -43.08 12.24
C THR A 81 19.06 -43.09 10.71
N THR A 82 19.65 -42.03 10.17
CA THR A 82 20.66 -42.02 9.11
C THR A 82 20.62 -43.16 8.08
N LEU A 83 19.93 -42.91 6.96
CA LEU A 83 20.40 -43.35 5.65
C LEU A 83 20.40 -42.13 4.74
N PHE A 84 21.56 -41.46 4.72
CA PHE A 84 21.92 -40.45 3.74
C PHE A 84 22.02 -41.14 2.37
N SER A 85 20.88 -41.27 1.71
CA SER A 85 20.85 -41.44 0.28
C SER A 85 21.22 -40.09 -0.32
N ASN A 86 22.44 -39.99 -0.85
CA ASN A 86 22.90 -38.90 -1.72
C ASN A 86 22.08 -38.90 -3.02
N VAL A 87 20.79 -38.63 -2.92
CA VAL A 87 20.06 -38.06 -4.05
C VAL A 87 20.58 -36.64 -4.17
N SER A 88 21.54 -36.44 -5.07
CA SER A 88 21.83 -35.11 -5.60
C SER A 88 20.48 -34.44 -5.85
N PRO A 89 20.20 -33.26 -5.28
CA PRO A 89 18.98 -32.55 -5.61
C PRO A 89 18.94 -32.46 -7.12
N ALA A 90 17.95 -33.10 -7.72
CA ALA A 90 17.68 -32.93 -9.13
C ALA A 90 17.52 -31.43 -9.32
N ASN A 91 18.46 -30.82 -10.05
CA ASN A 91 18.35 -29.46 -10.54
C ASN A 91 17.14 -29.40 -11.50
N ALA A 92 15.94 -29.40 -10.94
CA ALA A 92 14.77 -28.85 -11.60
C ALA A 92 15.13 -27.39 -11.86
N GLY A 93 15.26 -27.02 -13.14
CA GLY A 93 15.84 -25.76 -13.59
C GLY A 93 15.52 -24.59 -12.66
N ILE A 94 16.54 -24.17 -11.90
CA ILE A 94 16.55 -22.98 -11.06
C ILE A 94 16.53 -21.78 -12.01
N GLY A 95 15.36 -21.47 -12.55
CA GLY A 95 15.11 -20.24 -13.29
C GLY A 95 15.05 -19.08 -12.31
N SER A 96 16.07 -18.22 -12.31
CA SER A 96 16.01 -16.77 -12.04
C SER A 96 15.28 -16.19 -10.80
N VAL A 97 14.82 -16.97 -9.82
CA VAL A 97 14.17 -16.43 -8.60
C VAL A 97 15.19 -15.91 -7.56
N ILE A 98 16.41 -16.45 -7.57
CA ILE A 98 17.48 -16.10 -6.61
C ILE A 98 17.97 -14.65 -6.76
N PRO A 99 18.20 -14.12 -7.98
CA PRO A 99 18.73 -12.76 -8.16
C PRO A 99 17.82 -11.68 -7.57
N PHE A 100 16.49 -11.76 -7.75
CA PHE A 100 15.58 -10.73 -7.23
C PHE A 100 15.65 -10.64 -5.70
N GLU A 101 15.50 -11.75 -4.98
CA GLU A 101 15.46 -11.72 -3.52
C GLU A 101 16.81 -11.30 -2.92
N VAL A 102 17.91 -11.70 -3.56
CA VAL A 102 19.26 -11.30 -3.15
C VAL A 102 19.45 -9.79 -3.37
N THR A 103 19.20 -9.29 -4.59
CA THR A 103 19.32 -7.86 -4.91
C THR A 103 18.40 -7.02 -4.03
N ARG A 104 17.14 -7.45 -3.86
CA ARG A 104 16.17 -6.76 -3.00
C ARG A 104 16.67 -6.63 -1.56
N LYS A 105 17.18 -7.71 -0.98
CA LYS A 105 17.70 -7.69 0.41
C LYS A 105 18.97 -6.87 0.54
N GLU A 106 19.82 -6.85 -0.49
CA GLU A 106 21.06 -6.08 -0.49
C GLU A 106 20.81 -4.58 -0.66
N LYS A 107 20.00 -4.19 -1.66
CA LYS A 107 19.77 -2.78 -2.04
C LYS A 107 18.63 -2.12 -1.27
N PHE A 108 17.64 -2.90 -0.85
CA PHE A 108 16.43 -2.44 -0.14
C PHE A 108 16.22 -3.24 1.14
N ALA A 109 17.26 -3.26 2.00
CA ALA A 109 17.24 -3.91 3.30
C ALA A 109 16.14 -3.28 4.19
N GLY A 110 15.05 -4.02 4.42
CA GLY A 110 13.85 -3.52 5.08
C GLY A 110 12.61 -3.50 4.18
N SER A 111 12.74 -3.85 2.91
CA SER A 111 11.57 -4.06 2.06
C SER A 111 10.78 -5.29 2.51
N VAL A 112 9.46 -5.20 2.39
CA VAL A 112 8.50 -6.26 2.73
C VAL A 112 7.59 -6.51 1.53
N THR A 113 6.95 -7.68 1.46
CA THR A 113 5.95 -7.93 0.41
C THR A 113 4.70 -7.08 0.63
N ASN A 114 3.93 -6.82 -0.43
CA ASN A 114 2.68 -6.05 -0.35
C ASN A 114 1.72 -6.61 0.73
N SER A 115 1.58 -7.93 0.80
CA SER A 115 0.79 -8.64 1.81
C SER A 115 1.23 -8.34 3.25
N VAL A 116 2.54 -8.24 3.50
CA VAL A 116 3.10 -7.94 4.82
C VAL A 116 2.88 -6.46 5.20
N ILE A 117 3.05 -5.51 4.28
CA ILE A 117 2.72 -4.10 4.56
C ILE A 117 1.23 -3.93 4.85
N LEU A 118 0.35 -4.54 4.06
CA LEU A 118 -1.10 -4.51 4.30
C LEU A 118 -1.45 -5.04 5.69
N LEU A 119 -0.90 -6.19 6.07
CA LEU A 119 -1.14 -6.79 7.39
C LEU A 119 -0.70 -5.88 8.53
N ARG A 120 0.50 -5.29 8.42
CA ARG A 120 1.06 -4.39 9.44
C ARG A 120 0.27 -3.10 9.55
N MET A 121 -0.02 -2.45 8.42
CA MET A 121 -0.85 -1.26 8.38
C MET A 121 -2.24 -1.54 8.96
N LYS A 122 -2.86 -2.66 8.62
CA LYS A 122 -4.17 -3.06 9.16
C LYS A 122 -4.11 -3.23 10.68
N ALA A 123 -3.07 -3.86 11.20
CA ALA A 123 -2.93 -4.06 12.65
C ALA A 123 -2.78 -2.73 13.42
N THR A 124 -2.03 -1.77 12.87
CA THR A 124 -1.79 -0.47 13.50
C THR A 124 -2.96 0.50 13.28
N LEU A 125 -3.35 0.74 12.02
CA LEU A 125 -4.36 1.73 11.67
C LEU A 125 -5.76 1.37 12.19
N ARG A 126 -6.06 0.09 12.41
CA ARG A 126 -7.32 -0.33 13.04
C ARG A 126 -7.48 0.27 14.44
N LYS A 127 -6.38 0.45 15.19
CA LYS A 127 -6.41 1.11 16.51
C LYS A 127 -6.83 2.58 16.40
N SER A 128 -6.54 3.20 15.27
CA SER A 128 -6.88 4.59 14.93
C SER A 128 -8.21 4.74 14.20
N GLY A 129 -9.00 3.67 14.06
CA GLY A 129 -10.33 3.71 13.44
C GLY A 129 -10.39 3.34 11.95
N TYR A 130 -9.27 2.98 11.32
CA TYR A 130 -9.28 2.51 9.94
C TYR A 130 -9.87 1.09 9.86
N TYR A 131 -11.14 1.03 9.49
CA TYR A 131 -11.86 -0.21 9.18
C TYR A 131 -12.23 -0.28 7.69
N ALA A 132 -12.64 -1.45 7.23
CA ALA A 132 -13.11 -1.62 5.86
C ALA A 132 -14.21 -0.61 5.50
N LYS A 133 -14.08 0.05 4.34
CA LYS A 133 -15.01 1.06 3.81
C LYS A 133 -15.12 2.35 4.62
N LYS A 134 -14.21 2.58 5.57
CA LYS A 134 -14.15 3.79 6.41
C LYS A 134 -13.08 4.79 5.99
N ALA A 135 -12.20 4.43 5.05
CA ALA A 135 -11.23 5.35 4.51
C ALA A 135 -11.52 5.69 3.04
N VAL A 136 -11.13 6.90 2.61
CA VAL A 136 -10.95 7.23 1.20
C VAL A 136 -9.49 7.00 0.83
N ILE A 137 -9.23 6.32 -0.29
CA ILE A 137 -7.87 5.97 -0.69
C ILE A 137 -7.43 6.84 -1.87
N GLY A 138 -6.32 7.53 -1.70
CA GLY A 138 -5.68 8.34 -2.73
C GLY A 138 -4.29 7.80 -3.06
N THR A 139 -3.78 8.15 -4.24
CA THR A 139 -2.39 7.89 -4.58
C THR A 139 -1.79 9.01 -5.43
N PHE A 140 -0.52 9.35 -5.19
CA PHE A 140 0.27 10.29 -6.02
C PHE A 140 1.19 9.58 -7.01
N LYS A 141 0.95 8.30 -7.26
CA LYS A 141 1.72 7.48 -8.19
C LYS A 141 0.78 6.67 -9.09
N PRO A 142 1.27 6.04 -10.17
CA PRO A 142 0.45 5.16 -10.98
C PRO A 142 -0.19 4.04 -10.14
N LYS A 143 -1.38 3.62 -10.54
CA LYS A 143 -2.10 2.52 -9.91
C LYS A 143 -1.29 1.23 -9.98
N ASP A 144 -1.15 0.56 -8.84
CA ASP A 144 -0.38 -0.67 -8.65
C ASP A 144 -1.14 -1.69 -7.78
N ASP A 145 -0.54 -2.86 -7.55
CA ASP A 145 -1.15 -3.91 -6.74
C ASP A 145 -1.36 -3.49 -5.28
N LEU A 146 -0.47 -2.68 -4.72
CA LEU A 146 -0.55 -2.21 -3.33
C LEU A 146 -1.71 -1.23 -3.13
N SER A 147 -1.86 -0.23 -4.00
CA SER A 147 -2.97 0.74 -3.96
C SER A 147 -4.32 0.05 -4.13
N VAL A 148 -4.42 -0.95 -5.02
CA VAL A 148 -5.63 -1.77 -5.17
C VAL A 148 -5.95 -2.56 -3.89
N ALA A 149 -4.92 -3.13 -3.26
CA ALA A 149 -5.10 -3.86 -2.02
C ALA A 149 -5.51 -2.94 -0.85
N LEU A 150 -4.98 -1.71 -0.78
CA LEU A 150 -5.39 -0.70 0.20
C LEU A 150 -6.87 -0.31 0.02
N VAL A 151 -7.33 -0.16 -1.22
CA VAL A 151 -8.74 0.10 -1.54
C VAL A 151 -9.63 -1.05 -1.09
N THR A 152 -9.17 -2.28 -1.27
CA THR A 152 -9.91 -3.48 -0.85
C THR A 152 -9.99 -3.60 0.67
N GLU A 153 -8.92 -3.26 1.37
CA GLU A 153 -8.81 -3.44 2.83
C GLU A 153 -9.44 -2.29 3.63
N PHE A 154 -9.21 -1.04 3.21
CA PHE A 154 -9.64 0.15 3.95
C PHE A 154 -10.68 1.00 3.20
N GLY A 155 -10.62 0.97 1.88
CA GLY A 155 -11.40 1.81 0.98
C GLY A 155 -12.85 1.37 0.79
N ASP A 156 -13.63 2.22 0.12
CA ASP A 156 -15.00 1.94 -0.30
C ASP A 156 -15.11 1.37 -1.74
N GLY A 157 -13.97 0.98 -2.31
CA GLY A 157 -13.84 0.52 -3.70
C GLY A 157 -13.33 1.59 -4.67
N ARG A 158 -13.23 2.87 -4.25
CA ARG A 158 -12.70 3.95 -5.08
C ARG A 158 -11.21 4.21 -4.78
N LEU A 159 -10.44 4.46 -5.84
CA LEU A 159 -9.06 4.92 -5.78
C LEU A 159 -8.97 6.26 -6.52
N PHE A 160 -8.47 7.29 -5.85
CA PHE A 160 -8.25 8.60 -6.46
C PHE A 160 -6.78 8.74 -6.88
N ASN A 161 -6.53 8.98 -8.17
CA ASN A 161 -5.19 9.33 -8.64
C ASN A 161 -4.98 10.85 -8.52
N LEU A 162 -4.26 11.26 -7.49
CA LEU A 162 -4.04 12.65 -7.09
C LEU A 162 -2.91 13.33 -7.87
N ALA A 163 -2.19 12.56 -8.71
CA ALA A 163 -1.12 13.07 -9.57
C ALA A 163 -1.64 13.64 -10.89
N GLU A 164 -2.87 13.31 -11.31
CA GLU A 164 -3.40 13.70 -12.63
C GLU A 164 -3.68 15.20 -12.74
N ASP A 165 -4.46 15.75 -11.82
CA ASP A 165 -4.84 17.17 -11.83
C ASP A 165 -5.27 17.70 -10.45
N SER A 166 -5.51 19.01 -10.38
CA SER A 166 -6.04 19.64 -9.15
C SER A 166 -7.48 19.22 -8.86
N SER A 167 -8.26 18.81 -9.87
CA SER A 167 -9.67 18.43 -9.70
C SER A 167 -9.81 17.11 -8.95
N ALA A 168 -8.89 16.17 -9.16
CA ALA A 168 -8.82 14.90 -8.46
C ALA A 168 -8.57 15.10 -6.96
N VAL A 169 -7.71 16.06 -6.61
CA VAL A 169 -7.46 16.42 -5.20
C VAL A 169 -8.71 17.01 -4.56
N GLU A 170 -9.44 17.89 -5.26
CA GLU A 170 -10.68 18.48 -4.73
C GLU A 170 -11.75 17.41 -4.50
N LYS A 171 -11.97 16.53 -5.48
CA LYS A 171 -12.90 15.38 -5.33
C LYS A 171 -12.49 14.44 -4.20
N TYR A 172 -11.19 14.22 -4.03
CA TYR A 172 -10.67 13.40 -2.93
C TYR A 172 -10.95 14.03 -1.58
N VAL A 173 -10.73 15.34 -1.44
CA VAL A 173 -11.01 16.07 -0.19
C VAL A 173 -12.51 16.09 0.11
N GLU A 174 -13.36 16.32 -0.90
CA GLU A 174 -14.81 16.24 -0.76
C GLU A 174 -15.25 14.85 -0.26
N ALA A 175 -14.79 13.78 -0.92
CA ALA A 175 -15.09 12.41 -0.49
C ALA A 175 -14.54 12.11 0.91
N SER A 176 -13.39 12.69 1.27
CA SER A 176 -12.78 12.52 2.60
C SER A 176 -13.59 13.21 3.69
N ASN A 177 -14.32 14.27 3.40
CA ASN A 177 -15.22 14.91 4.37
C ASN A 177 -16.45 14.05 4.69
N GLU A 178 -16.83 13.12 3.81
CA GLU A 178 -17.92 12.17 4.03
C GLU A 178 -17.48 10.92 4.83
N LYS A 179 -16.17 10.78 5.08
CA LYS A 179 -15.56 9.61 5.72
C LYS A 179 -14.73 10.03 6.92
N PRO A 180 -14.58 9.16 7.93
CA PRO A 180 -13.77 9.50 9.10
C PRO A 180 -12.26 9.51 8.81
N HIS A 181 -11.82 8.86 7.73
CA HIS A 181 -10.39 8.66 7.48
C HIS A 181 -10.04 8.82 5.99
N ALA A 182 -8.80 9.20 5.75
CA ALA A 182 -8.22 9.42 4.42
C ALA A 182 -6.81 8.83 4.40
N LEU A 183 -6.50 7.97 3.43
CA LEU A 183 -5.21 7.29 3.32
C LEU A 183 -4.61 7.54 1.95
N ILE A 184 -3.38 8.07 1.91
CA ILE A 184 -2.69 8.39 0.66
C ILE A 184 -1.41 7.56 0.53
N LEU A 185 -1.27 6.84 -0.58
CA LEU A 185 -0.02 6.19 -0.97
C LEU A 185 0.76 7.10 -1.92
N TYR A 186 2.01 7.39 -1.59
CA TYR A 186 2.93 8.12 -2.47
C TYR A 186 4.30 7.45 -2.45
N GLY A 187 5.08 7.70 -3.49
CA GLY A 187 6.36 7.03 -3.58
C GLY A 187 6.95 7.05 -4.97
N GLN A 188 8.08 6.34 -5.06
CA GLN A 188 8.80 6.07 -6.29
C GLN A 188 8.59 4.61 -6.68
N ASP A 189 8.89 4.30 -7.94
CA ASP A 189 8.86 2.95 -8.48
C ASP A 189 10.26 2.54 -8.90
N VAL A 190 10.60 1.27 -8.73
CA VAL A 190 11.83 0.67 -9.20
C VAL A 190 11.59 -0.76 -9.68
N ASP A 191 12.16 -1.09 -10.82
CA ASP A 191 12.15 -2.44 -11.37
C ASP A 191 13.41 -3.19 -10.94
N ILE A 192 13.28 -4.46 -10.56
CA ILE A 192 14.40 -5.39 -10.49
C ILE A 192 14.22 -6.45 -11.57
N SER A 193 15.19 -6.52 -12.48
CA SER A 193 15.19 -7.46 -13.59
C SER A 193 15.41 -8.91 -13.10
N PRO A 194 15.12 -9.93 -13.91
CA PRO A 194 15.41 -11.32 -13.57
C PRO A 194 16.91 -11.61 -13.39
N SER A 195 17.80 -10.79 -13.95
CA SER A 195 19.26 -10.87 -13.73
C SER A 195 19.69 -10.22 -12.41
N GLY A 196 18.78 -9.56 -11.69
CA GLY A 196 19.06 -8.83 -10.46
C GLY A 196 19.55 -7.41 -10.69
N GLU A 197 19.47 -6.88 -11.91
CA GLU A 197 19.76 -5.48 -12.20
C GLU A 197 18.63 -4.59 -11.68
N VAL A 198 19.00 -3.49 -11.03
CA VAL A 198 18.05 -2.50 -10.49
C VAL A 198 17.89 -1.39 -11.52
N GLY A 199 16.65 -1.11 -11.91
CA GLY A 199 16.31 0.01 -12.76
C GLY A 199 16.54 1.36 -12.08
N THR A 200 16.40 2.43 -12.84
CA THR A 200 16.47 3.78 -12.29
C THR A 200 15.27 4.05 -11.39
N ILE A 201 15.52 4.57 -10.19
CA ILE A 201 14.43 5.04 -9.33
C ILE A 201 13.96 6.39 -9.86
N ALA A 202 12.72 6.43 -10.34
CA ALA A 202 12.12 7.64 -10.88
C ALA A 202 11.38 8.41 -9.78
N GLY A 203 11.70 9.70 -9.62
CA GLY A 203 10.94 10.64 -8.79
C GLY A 203 11.81 11.58 -7.96
N ASP A 204 11.14 12.50 -7.27
CA ASP A 204 11.77 13.48 -6.39
C ASP A 204 12.11 12.89 -5.01
N ASP A 205 12.90 13.62 -4.22
CA ASP A 205 13.16 13.27 -2.82
C ASP A 205 11.86 13.02 -2.05
N LEU A 206 11.72 11.82 -1.47
CA LEU A 206 10.49 11.38 -0.82
C LEU A 206 10.06 12.32 0.32
N LYS A 207 11.01 12.92 1.05
CA LYS A 207 10.70 13.85 2.15
C LYS A 207 10.23 15.20 1.66
N ALA A 208 10.82 15.71 0.59
CA ALA A 208 10.32 16.90 -0.10
C ALA A 208 8.91 16.67 -0.66
N THR A 209 8.68 15.52 -1.31
CA THR A 209 7.35 15.12 -1.82
C THR A 209 6.32 15.01 -0.69
N GLU A 210 6.69 14.37 0.42
CA GLU A 210 5.83 14.23 1.61
C GLU A 210 5.34 15.60 2.11
N LYS A 211 6.28 16.56 2.25
CA LYS A 211 5.97 17.92 2.67
C LYS A 211 5.05 18.64 1.68
N ALA A 212 5.34 18.56 0.38
CA ALA A 212 4.53 19.19 -0.66
C ALA A 212 3.10 18.63 -0.70
N ILE A 213 2.93 17.31 -0.52
CA ILE A 213 1.61 16.67 -0.42
C ILE A 213 0.85 17.17 0.81
N MET A 214 1.50 17.22 1.98
CA MET A 214 0.88 17.73 3.21
C MET A 214 0.39 19.17 3.01
N GLU A 215 1.24 20.06 2.50
CA GLU A 215 0.88 21.46 2.24
C GLU A 215 -0.29 21.57 1.26
N LYS A 216 -0.29 20.77 0.19
CA LYS A 216 -1.37 20.73 -0.82
C LYS A 216 -2.70 20.28 -0.21
N LEU A 217 -2.71 19.21 0.59
CA LEU A 217 -3.93 18.66 1.18
C LEU A 217 -4.49 19.55 2.29
N VAL A 218 -3.63 20.06 3.18
CA VAL A 218 -4.02 20.98 4.24
C VAL A 218 -4.52 22.31 3.66
N GLY A 219 -3.86 22.83 2.61
CA GLY A 219 -4.30 24.02 1.90
C GLY A 219 -5.67 23.87 1.23
N LYS A 220 -6.11 22.64 0.96
CA LYS A 220 -7.45 22.30 0.46
C LYS A 220 -8.46 21.98 1.57
N GLY A 221 -8.06 22.07 2.83
CA GLY A 221 -8.94 21.90 4.00
C GLY A 221 -9.01 20.49 4.56
N LEU A 222 -8.18 19.54 4.08
CA LEU A 222 -8.13 18.21 4.65
C LEU A 222 -7.33 18.22 5.96
N LYS A 223 -7.99 17.88 7.07
CA LYS A 223 -7.39 17.93 8.42
C LYS A 223 -6.85 16.59 8.88
N ASP A 224 -7.58 15.52 8.59
CA ASP A 224 -7.29 14.18 9.10
C ASP A 224 -6.97 13.23 7.96
N PHE A 225 -5.71 12.79 7.88
CA PHE A 225 -5.26 11.86 6.86
C PHE A 225 -3.96 11.16 7.27
N THR A 226 -3.70 10.01 6.68
CA THR A 226 -2.44 9.28 6.81
C THR A 226 -1.75 9.19 5.45
N LEU A 227 -0.47 9.57 5.41
CA LEU A 227 0.42 9.43 4.28
C LEU A 227 1.30 8.19 4.47
N VAL A 228 1.41 7.38 3.42
CA VAL A 228 2.28 6.19 3.37
C VAL A 228 3.26 6.39 2.23
N GLY A 229 4.53 6.60 2.57
CA GLY A 229 5.62 6.91 1.66
C GLY A 229 6.61 5.77 1.54
N GLY A 230 7.04 5.45 0.33
CA GLY A 230 8.07 4.45 0.12
C GLY A 230 8.46 4.25 -1.34
N ILE A 231 9.17 3.15 -1.59
CA ILE A 231 9.57 2.72 -2.92
C ILE A 231 8.88 1.40 -3.22
N VAL A 232 8.13 1.34 -4.31
CA VAL A 232 7.55 0.09 -4.79
C VAL A 232 8.56 -0.59 -5.69
N ILE A 233 8.86 -1.84 -5.36
CA ILE A 233 9.86 -2.67 -6.02
C ILE A 233 9.12 -3.69 -6.85
N HIS A 234 9.03 -3.40 -8.14
CA HIS A 234 8.43 -4.27 -9.13
C HIS A 234 9.40 -5.37 -9.51
N ARG A 235 8.88 -6.59 -9.56
CA ARG A 235 9.61 -7.71 -10.12
C ARG A 235 9.30 -7.81 -11.61
N VAL A 236 10.31 -7.60 -12.48
CA VAL A 236 10.12 -7.69 -13.93
C VAL A 236 9.79 -9.13 -14.32
N LYS A 237 8.56 -9.34 -14.79
CA LYS A 237 8.00 -10.66 -15.09
C LYS A 237 8.40 -11.06 -16.52
N THR A 238 9.46 -11.86 -16.69
CA THR A 238 9.87 -12.38 -18.01
C THR A 238 9.20 -13.72 -18.39
N GLY A 239 8.33 -14.29 -17.54
CA GLY A 239 7.62 -15.51 -17.89
C GLY A 239 6.55 -15.93 -16.89
N GLY A 240 5.27 -15.81 -17.29
CA GLY A 240 4.14 -16.50 -16.65
C GLY A 240 3.64 -15.95 -15.31
N LYS A 241 2.55 -16.57 -14.82
CA LYS A 241 1.77 -16.20 -13.61
C LYS A 241 2.55 -16.30 -12.29
N ASP A 242 3.72 -16.94 -12.28
CA ASP A 242 4.45 -17.30 -11.06
C ASP A 242 5.56 -16.32 -10.68
N ALA A 243 5.51 -15.09 -11.19
CA ALA A 243 6.59 -14.13 -10.96
C ALA A 243 6.80 -13.79 -9.48
N GLY A 244 5.81 -13.99 -8.60
CA GLY A 244 5.90 -13.59 -7.19
C GLY A 244 5.29 -12.22 -6.95
N GLU A 245 5.21 -11.85 -5.67
CA GLU A 245 4.59 -10.61 -5.19
C GLU A 245 5.57 -9.43 -5.27
N ASP A 246 5.07 -8.26 -5.65
CA ASP A 246 5.83 -7.01 -5.57
C ASP A 246 6.13 -6.68 -4.10
N CYS A 247 7.20 -5.92 -3.91
CA CYS A 247 7.66 -5.51 -2.58
C CYS A 247 7.52 -4.00 -2.40
N PHE A 248 7.44 -3.59 -1.14
CA PHE A 248 7.42 -2.20 -0.73
C PHE A 248 8.56 -1.94 0.25
N PHE A 249 9.34 -0.91 -0.02
CA PHE A 249 10.32 -0.38 0.91
C PHE A 249 9.74 0.85 1.62
N PRO A 250 9.22 0.70 2.84
CA PRO A 250 8.59 1.81 3.53
C PRO A 250 9.65 2.81 4.00
N VAL A 251 9.38 4.09 3.78
CA VAL A 251 10.28 5.19 4.16
C VAL A 251 9.63 6.11 5.19
N SER A 252 8.32 6.31 5.11
CA SER A 252 7.58 7.10 6.10
C SER A 252 6.12 6.68 6.19
N ILE A 253 5.57 6.78 7.40
CA ILE A 253 4.13 6.77 7.60
C ILE A 253 3.80 7.88 8.58
N THR A 254 3.10 8.88 8.09
CA THR A 254 2.78 10.08 8.85
C THR A 254 1.28 10.26 8.91
N SER A 255 0.74 10.43 10.12
CA SER A 255 -0.68 10.73 10.31
C SER A 255 -0.85 12.16 10.78
N THR A 256 -1.75 12.89 10.13
CA THR A 256 -2.21 14.20 10.56
C THR A 256 -3.59 14.02 11.19
N ALA A 257 -3.78 14.58 12.38
CA ALA A 257 -5.08 14.68 13.04
C ALA A 257 -5.22 16.07 13.68
N ASP A 258 -6.24 16.83 13.29
CA ASP A 258 -6.47 18.21 13.76
C ASP A 258 -5.22 19.11 13.62
N GLY A 259 -4.48 18.94 12.52
CA GLY A 259 -3.23 19.68 12.26
C GLY A 259 -2.01 19.21 13.06
N LYS A 260 -2.17 18.25 13.98
CA LYS A 260 -1.05 17.58 14.63
C LYS A 260 -0.51 16.48 13.73
N VAL A 261 0.74 16.63 13.31
CA VAL A 261 1.48 15.63 12.54
C VAL A 261 2.17 14.66 13.49
N THR A 262 1.96 13.36 13.30
CA THR A 262 2.55 12.27 14.10
C THR A 262 3.20 11.26 13.17
N ASP A 263 4.48 10.96 13.41
CA ASP A 263 5.16 9.84 12.75
C ASP A 263 4.75 8.53 13.41
N ILE A 264 4.06 7.68 12.66
CA ILE A 264 3.62 6.36 13.09
C ILE A 264 4.45 5.23 12.47
N PHE A 265 5.51 5.57 11.71
CA PHE A 265 6.43 4.59 11.15
C PHE A 265 6.99 3.64 12.22
N PRO A 266 7.46 4.09 13.41
CA PRO A 266 7.97 3.18 14.43
C PRO A 266 6.94 2.16 14.94
N GLU A 267 5.65 2.52 14.92
CA GLU A 267 4.57 1.63 15.36
C GLU A 267 4.25 0.55 14.32
N VAL A 268 4.45 0.84 13.03
CA VAL A 268 4.15 -0.08 11.92
C VAL A 268 5.37 -0.94 11.56
N PHE A 269 6.56 -0.33 11.61
CA PHE A 269 7.79 -0.84 11.02
C PHE A 269 9.03 -0.64 11.90
N GLY A 270 8.88 -0.33 13.20
CA GLY A 270 10.02 -0.10 14.10
C GLY A 270 10.94 -1.32 14.29
N ASP A 271 10.48 -2.51 13.93
CA ASP A 271 11.26 -3.75 13.91
C ASP A 271 12.03 -3.98 12.60
N LEU A 272 11.69 -3.26 11.53
CA LEU A 272 12.42 -3.35 10.27
C LEU A 272 13.79 -2.68 10.42
N PRO A 273 14.83 -3.20 9.73
CA PRO A 273 16.10 -2.51 9.65
C PRO A 273 15.85 -1.06 9.25
N THR A 274 16.35 -0.12 10.06
CA THR A 274 16.23 1.30 9.73
C THR A 274 16.83 1.50 8.35
N PRO A 275 16.14 2.21 7.43
CA PRO A 275 16.72 2.55 6.14
C PRO A 275 18.10 3.13 6.39
N ARG A 276 19.15 2.44 5.96
CA ARG A 276 20.48 3.05 5.94
C ARG A 276 20.33 4.18 4.93
N GLN A 277 20.18 5.41 5.41
CA GLN A 277 20.04 6.62 4.62
C GLN A 277 21.28 6.80 3.75
N THR A 278 21.31 6.09 2.62
CA THR A 278 22.15 6.27 1.43
C THR A 278 22.01 4.99 0.60
N VAL A 279 20.83 4.76 0.01
CA VAL A 279 20.86 4.16 -1.32
C VAL A 279 21.36 5.30 -2.23
N VAL A 280 22.69 5.51 -2.26
CA VAL A 280 23.30 6.34 -3.29
C VAL A 280 23.15 5.54 -4.56
N LEU A 281 22.09 5.82 -5.30
CA LEU A 281 21.92 5.32 -6.66
C LEU A 281 22.83 6.19 -7.51
N LEU A 282 24.05 5.68 -7.75
CA LEU A 282 24.96 6.21 -8.75
C LEU A 282 24.38 5.99 -10.15
#